data_AF-G5LS54-F1
#
_entry.id   AF-G5LS54-F1
#
_cell.length_a   1.000
_cell.length_b   1.000
_cell.length_c   1.000
_cell.angle_alpha   90.00
_cell.angle_beta   90.00
_cell.angle_gamma   90.00
#
_symmetry.space_group_name_H-M   'P 1'
#
loop_
_entity.id
_entity.type
_entity.pdbx_description
1 polymer ?
#
loop_
_entity_poly.entity_id
_entity_poly.type
_entity_poly.pdbx_seq_one_letter_code
_entity_poly.pdbx_strand_id
1 'polypeptide(L)' 'LCHHREAGPGPACMAACPTHALICVDRNKLEQLSAEKRRRAALDSTASLLF' A
#
# COMPACT_ATOMS: atom_id res chain seq x y z
N LEU A 1 8.29 -7.40 -18.68
CA LEU A 1 8.50 -7.81 -17.27
C LEU A 1 7.31 -8.59 -16.69
N CYS A 2 6.06 -8.12 -16.81
CA CYS A 2 4.88 -8.86 -16.32
C CYS A 2 4.27 -9.88 -17.32
N HIS A 3 4.64 -9.84 -18.60
CA HIS A 3 4.08 -10.72 -19.64
C HIS A 3 4.67 -12.15 -19.69
N HIS A 4 5.63 -12.49 -18.81
CA HIS A 4 6.34 -13.80 -18.85
C HIS A 4 6.16 -14.63 -17.57
N ARG A 5 5.15 -14.32 -16.76
CA ARG A 5 4.77 -15.12 -15.59
C ARG A 5 3.28 -15.46 -15.69
N GLU A 6 2.96 -16.57 -16.34
CA GLU A 6 1.62 -17.19 -16.27
C GLU A 6 1.39 -18.01 -14.98
N ALA A 7 2.43 -18.25 -14.16
CA ALA A 7 2.37 -19.26 -13.10
C ALA A 7 2.99 -18.82 -11.75
N GLY A 8 2.68 -17.62 -11.24
CA GLY A 8 3.16 -17.21 -9.92
C GLY A 8 2.25 -16.22 -9.19
N PRO A 9 2.21 -16.24 -7.84
CA PRO A 9 1.37 -15.36 -7.05
C PRO A 9 1.94 -13.93 -7.04
N GLY A 10 1.64 -13.14 -8.07
CA GLY A 10 1.83 -11.69 -8.08
C GLY A 10 2.82 -11.12 -9.12
N PRO A 11 2.80 -9.79 -9.31
CA PRO A 11 3.58 -9.07 -10.31
C PRO A 11 5.09 -9.28 -10.22
N ALA A 12 5.72 -9.43 -11.38
CA ALA A 12 7.16 -9.69 -11.51
C ALA A 12 8.03 -8.59 -10.87
N CYS A 13 7.54 -7.35 -10.79
CA CYS A 13 8.25 -6.24 -10.17
C CYS A 13 8.46 -6.43 -8.66
N MET A 14 7.58 -7.15 -7.96
CA MET A 14 7.80 -7.46 -6.55
C MET A 14 8.98 -8.42 -6.36
N ALA A 15 9.05 -9.49 -7.16
CA ALA A 15 10.12 -10.47 -7.07
C ALA A 15 11.47 -9.90 -7.52
N ALA A 16 11.46 -8.90 -8.40
CA ALA A 16 12.66 -8.23 -8.88
C ALA A 16 13.13 -7.09 -7.96
N CYS A 17 12.34 -6.67 -6.96
CA CYS A 17 12.68 -5.54 -6.11
C CYS A 17 13.66 -5.98 -4.99
N PRO A 18 14.94 -5.59 -5.04
CA PRO A 18 15.94 -6.06 -4.08
C PRO A 18 15.68 -5.54 -2.66
N THR A 19 14.96 -4.43 -2.53
CA THR A 19 14.63 -3.79 -1.25
C THR A 19 13.29 -4.23 -0.67
N HIS A 20 12.54 -5.09 -1.37
CA HIS A 20 11.18 -5.48 -0.98
C HIS A 20 10.25 -4.28 -0.73
N ALA A 21 10.51 -3.14 -1.37
CA ALA A 21 9.72 -1.92 -1.22
C ALA A 21 8.34 -2.00 -1.88
N LEU A 22 8.15 -2.97 -2.78
CA LEU A 22 6.89 -3.18 -3.48
C LEU A 22 6.10 -4.28 -2.78
N ILE A 23 4.88 -3.94 -2.37
CA ILE A 23 3.92 -4.88 -1.78
C ILE A 23 2.65 -4.92 -2.63
N CYS A 24 2.11 -6.13 -2.82
CA CYS A 24 0.81 -6.28 -3.46
C CYS A 24 -0.28 -5.96 -2.45
N VAL A 25 -1.00 -4.88 -2.70
CA VAL A 25 -2.21 -4.52 -1.95
C VAL A 25 -3.41 -4.71 -2.86
N ASP A 26 -4.36 -5.53 -2.41
CA ASP A 26 -5.65 -5.65 -3.06
C ASP A 26 -6.43 -4.32 -2.94
N ARG A 27 -7.34 -4.05 -3.88
CA ARG A 27 -8.15 -2.83 -3.89
C ARG A 27 -8.94 -2.66 -2.59
N ASN A 28 -9.46 -3.75 -2.03
CA ASN A 28 -10.19 -3.71 -0.76
C ASN A 28 -9.25 -3.32 0.40
N LYS A 29 -8.04 -3.88 0.44
CA LYS A 29 -7.04 -3.56 1.46
C LYS A 29 -6.56 -2.11 1.35
N LEU A 30 -6.39 -1.60 0.12
CA LEU A 30 -6.02 -0.20 -0.12
C LEU A 30 -7.09 0.77 0.37
N GLU A 31 -8.37 0.47 0.12
CA GLU A 31 -9.50 1.27 0.60
C GLU A 31 -9.58 1.30 2.13
N GLN A 32 -9.39 0.15 2.79
CA GLN A 32 -9.32 0.08 4.24
C GLN A 32 -8.18 0.92 4.82
N LEU A 33 -6.98 0.85 4.21
CA LEU A 33 -5.82 1.66 4.60
C LEU A 33 -6.06 3.16 4.36
N SER A 34 -6.70 3.52 3.25
CA SER A 34 -7.09 4.92 2.95
C SER A 34 -8.08 5.46 3.97
N ALA A 35 -9.11 4.67 4.32
CA ALA A 35 -10.11 5.05 5.32
C ALA A 35 -9.50 5.18 6.72
N GLU A 36 -8.59 4.28 7.09
CA GLU A 36 -7.83 4.36 8.34
C GLU A 36 -6.90 5.57 8.37
N LYS A 37 -6.17 5.84 7.27
CA LYS A 37 -5.30 7.02 7.16
C LYS A 37 -6.10 8.32 7.27
N ARG A 38 -7.27 8.41 6.64
CA ARG A 38 -8.18 9.54 6.76
C ARG A 38 -8.68 9.75 8.18
N ARG A 39 -9.05 8.66 8.88
CA ARG A 39 -9.44 8.72 10.30
C ARG A 39 -8.30 9.23 11.18
N ARG A 40 -7.08 8.73 10.98
CA ARG A 40 -5.89 9.18 11.71
C ARG A 40 -5.54 10.63 11.41
N ALA A 41 -5.61 11.06 10.15
CA ALA A 41 -5.33 12.43 9.78
C ALA A 41 -6.31 13.43 10.42
N ALA A 42 -7.57 13.05 10.67
CA ALA A 42 -8.49 13.89 11.42
C ALA A 42 -8.04 14.08 12.89
N LEU A 43 -7.54 13.02 13.53
CA LEU A 43 -7.00 13.08 14.90
C LEU A 43 -5.66 13.80 14.98
N ASP A 44 -4.79 13.59 13.98
CA ASP A 44 -3.48 14.24 13.84
C ASP A 44 -3.60 15.73 13.46
N SER A 45 -4.61 16.09 12.66
CA SER A 45 -4.97 17.49 12.37
C SER A 45 -5.41 18.22 13.64
N THR A 46 -6.23 17.59 14.50
CA THR A 46 -6.54 18.17 15.82
C THR A 46 -5.33 18.26 16.74
N ALA A 47 -4.40 17.31 16.69
CA ALA A 47 -3.15 17.39 17.44
C ALA A 47 -2.21 18.50 16.91
N SER A 48 -2.19 18.72 15.60
CA SER A 48 -1.39 19.77 14.95
C SER A 48 -1.95 21.18 15.20
N LEU A 49 -3.24 21.32 15.50
CA LEU A 49 -3.87 22.58 15.91
C LEU A 49 -3.75 22.85 17.42
N LEU A 50 -3.23 21.89 18.19
CA LEU A 50 -3.02 21.98 19.64
C LEU A 50 -1.56 22.30 20.01
N PHE A 51 -0.66 22.46 19.03
CA PHE A 51 0.72 22.93 19.21
C PHE A 51 0.91 24.38 18.78
#